data_AF-A0A6L3II33-F1
#
_entry.id   AF-A0A6L3II33-F1
#
_cell.length_a   1.000
_cell.length_b   1.000
_cell.length_c   1.000
_cell.angle_alpha   90.00
_cell.angle_beta   90.00
_cell.angle_gamma   90.00
#
_symmetry.space_group_name_H-M   'P 1'
#
loop_
_entity.id
_entity.type
_entity.pdbx_description
1 polymer ?
#
loop_
_entity_poly.entity_id
_entity_poly.type
_entity_poly.pdbx_seq_one_letter_code
_entity_poly.pdbx_strand_id
1 'polypeptide(L)' 'VIGTETGNRKGKSYSRPEWVLSIAEQAKAHGIPVFMKEDLLPIMGDERMIQELPEQFTRRIQ' A
#
# COMPACT_ATOMS: atom_id res chain seq x y z
N VAL A 1 5.27 -1.14 1.79
CA VAL A 1 4.49 0.12 1.68
C VAL A 1 4.16 0.33 0.21
N ILE A 2 2.91 0.66 -0.12
CA ILE A 2 2.43 0.93 -1.49
C ILE A 2 1.92 2.38 -1.53
N GLY A 3 2.25 3.12 -2.59
CA GLY A 3 1.81 4.50 -2.81
C GLY A 3 1.94 4.86 -4.29
N THR A 4 1.50 6.06 -4.65
CA THR A 4 1.56 6.53 -6.04
C THR A 4 2.94 7.11 -6.39
N GLU A 5 3.29 7.10 -7.68
CA GLU A 5 4.47 7.83 -8.16
C GLU A 5 4.25 9.34 -7.95
N THR A 6 5.13 9.97 -7.17
CA THR A 6 5.10 11.41 -6.90
C THR A 6 6.23 12.14 -7.65
N GLY A 7 6.07 13.46 -7.82
CA GLY A 7 7.04 14.31 -8.53
C GLY A 7 6.59 14.75 -9.93
N ASN A 8 7.28 15.77 -10.47
CA ASN A 8 6.99 16.34 -11.78
C ASN A 8 7.81 15.65 -12.88
N ARG A 9 7.42 14.41 -13.20
CA ARG A 9 8.04 13.63 -14.27
C ARG A 9 7.07 13.49 -15.45
N LYS A 10 7.57 13.79 -16.66
CA LYS A 10 6.83 13.55 -17.90
C LYS A 10 6.60 12.04 -18.07
N GLY A 11 5.35 11.66 -18.31
CA GLY A 11 4.96 10.24 -18.48
C GLY A 11 4.86 9.45 -17.17
N LYS A 12 4.61 10.12 -16.03
CA LYS A 12 4.34 9.43 -14.77
C LYS A 12 3.17 8.46 -14.90
N SER A 13 3.28 7.33 -14.23
CA SER A 13 2.22 6.32 -14.24
C SER A 13 1.15 6.69 -13.22
N TYR A 14 -0.11 6.74 -13.64
CA TYR A 14 -1.24 6.85 -12.72
C TYR A 14 -1.55 5.46 -12.14
N SER A 15 -1.62 5.38 -10.82
CA SER A 15 -1.91 4.11 -10.14
C SER A 15 -3.34 3.67 -10.41
N ARG A 16 -3.51 2.36 -10.66
CA ARG A 16 -4.79 1.72 -10.92
C ARG A 16 -5.11 0.72 -9.81
N PRO A 17 -6.39 0.54 -9.43
CA PRO A 17 -6.76 -0.36 -8.33
C PRO A 17 -6.22 -1.79 -8.50
N GLU A 18 -6.28 -2.34 -9.71
CA GLU A 18 -5.81 -3.68 -10.03
C GLU A 18 -4.30 -3.87 -9.83
N TRP A 19 -3.51 -2.83 -10.03
CA TRP A 19 -2.06 -2.90 -9.80
C TRP A 19 -1.74 -2.89 -8.31
N VAL A 20 -2.42 -2.03 -7.56
CA VAL A 20 -2.29 -1.94 -6.11
C VAL A 20 -2.70 -3.27 -5.46
N LEU A 21 -3.83 -3.84 -5.88
CA LEU A 21 -4.32 -5.14 -5.40
C LEU A 21 -3.37 -6.26 -5.77
N SER A 22 -2.87 -6.32 -7.01
CA SER A 22 -1.92 -7.37 -7.43
C SER A 22 -0.62 -7.34 -6.61
N ILE A 23 -0.10 -6.16 -6.27
CA ILE A 23 1.08 -6.02 -5.39
C ILE A 23 0.74 -6.50 -3.97
N ALA A 24 -0.42 -6.10 -3.44
CA ALA A 24 -0.87 -6.48 -2.11
C ALA A 24 -1.09 -8.00 -1.99
N GLU A 25 -1.67 -8.64 -2.99
CA GLU A 25 -1.89 -10.09 -3.04
C GLU A 25 -0.57 -10.86 -3.06
N GLN A 26 0.41 -10.41 -3.84
CA GLN A 26 1.75 -11.01 -3.85
C GLN A 26 2.43 -10.88 -2.48
N ALA A 27 2.40 -9.68 -1.87
CA ALA A 27 2.97 -9.48 -0.54
C ALA A 27 2.30 -10.39 0.50
N LYS A 28 0.97 -10.49 0.47
CA LYS A 28 0.19 -11.35 1.36
C LYS A 28 0.52 -12.83 1.18
N ALA A 29 0.71 -13.30 -0.06
CA ALA A 29 1.12 -14.67 -0.36
C ALA A 29 2.52 -15.01 0.23
N HIS A 30 3.36 -14.00 0.44
CA HIS A 30 4.67 -14.13 1.09
C HIS A 30 4.67 -13.80 2.58
N GLY A 31 3.50 -13.53 3.20
CA GLY A 31 3.41 -13.14 4.60
C GLY A 31 4.04 -11.78 4.92
N ILE A 32 4.17 -10.90 3.93
CA ILE A 32 4.74 -9.56 4.09
C ILE A 32 3.61 -8.58 4.44
N PRO A 33 3.71 -7.84 5.56
CA PRO A 33 2.68 -6.86 5.93
C PRO A 33 2.58 -5.74 4.89
N VAL A 34 1.36 -5.43 4.48
CA VAL A 34 1.06 -4.38 3.50
C VAL A 34 0.55 -3.12 4.19
N PHE A 35 1.19 -2.01 3.89
CA PHE A 35 0.73 -0.68 4.29
C PHE A 35 0.50 0.19 3.05
N MET A 36 -0.75 0.55 2.77
CA MET A 36 -1.14 1.46 1.70
C MET A 36 -1.13 2.90 2.21
N LYS A 37 -0.50 3.80 1.47
CA LYS A 37 -0.46 5.23 1.78
C LYS A 37 -1.81 5.90 1.49
N GLU A 38 -2.06 7.03 2.18
CA GLU A 38 -3.29 7.83 2.06
C GLU A 38 -3.57 8.35 0.64
N ASP A 39 -2.53 8.54 -0.17
CA ASP A 39 -2.64 8.99 -1.57
C ASP A 39 -3.32 7.94 -2.47
N LEU A 40 -3.45 6.70 -2.01
CA LEU A 40 -4.24 5.67 -2.65
C LEU A 40 -5.72 5.72 -2.31
N LEU A 41 -6.16 6.50 -1.31
CA LEU A 41 -7.56 6.55 -0.89
C LEU A 41 -8.52 6.92 -2.03
N PRO A 42 -8.23 7.91 -2.90
CA PRO A 42 -9.10 8.22 -4.04
C PRO A 42 -9.17 7.12 -5.11
N ILE A 43 -8.22 6.18 -5.10
CA ILE A 43 -8.10 5.09 -6.08
C ILE A 43 -8.72 3.81 -5.52
N MET A 44 -8.42 3.49 -4.26
CA MET A 44 -8.82 2.26 -3.59
C MET A 44 -10.16 2.40 -2.87
N GLY A 45 -10.51 3.58 -2.35
CA GLY A 45 -11.63 3.75 -1.42
C GLY A 45 -11.35 3.12 -0.05
N ASP A 46 -12.06 3.57 0.98
CA ASP A 46 -11.81 3.17 2.38
C ASP A 46 -11.85 1.65 2.59
N GLU A 47 -12.82 0.96 1.99
CA GLU A 47 -13.05 -0.48 2.19
C GLU A 47 -11.90 -1.37 1.70
N ARG A 48 -11.08 -0.88 0.76
CA ARG A 48 -9.97 -1.64 0.17
C ARG A 48 -8.59 -1.22 0.68
N MET A 49 -8.53 -0.31 1.65
CA MET A 49 -7.28 0.12 2.26
C MET A 49 -6.73 -0.96 3.19
N ILE A 50 -5.44 -1.28 3.06
CA ILE A 50 -4.74 -2.23 3.94
C ILE A 50 -3.68 -1.47 4.76
N GLN A 51 -3.72 -1.61 6.08
CA GLN A 51 -2.81 -0.98 7.04
C GLN A 51 -2.27 -2.01 8.03
N GLU A 52 -1.46 -2.93 7.54
CA GLU A 52 -0.77 -3.92 8.38
C GLU A 52 0.60 -3.37 8.81
N LEU A 53 0.92 -3.54 10.09
CA LEU A 53 2.23 -3.19 10.66
C LEU A 53 2.99 -4.48 11.00
N PRO A 54 4.33 -4.51 10.82
CA PRO A 54 5.13 -5.63 11.31
C PRO A 54 5.02 -5.77 12.83
N GLU A 55 5.10 -6.99 13.36
CA GLU A 55 4.96 -7.29 14.80
C GLU A 55 5.96 -6.53 15.68
N GLN A 56 7.11 -6.15 15.14
CA GLN A 56 8.11 -5.38 15.86
C GLN A 56 7.61 -3.98 16.22
N PHE A 57 6.67 -3.43 15.45
CA PHE A 57 6.07 -2.10 15.68
C PHE A 57 4.86 -2.15 16.61
N THR A 58 4.23 -3.32 16.79
CA THR A 58 3.07 -3.48 17.67
C THR A 58 3.47 -3.86 19.10
N ARG A 59 4.69 -4.38 19.30
CA ARG A 59 5.24 -4.62 20.63
C ARG A 59 5.59 -3.30 21.33
N ARG A 60 4.85 -2.97 22.38
CA ARG A 60 5.27 -1.95 23.35
C ARG A 60 6.56 -2.41 24.02
N ILE A 61 7.61 -1.62 23.95
CA ILE A 61 8.75 -1.75 24.87
C ILE A 61 8.18 -1.43 26.26
N GLN A 62 8.11 -2.44 27.12
CA GLN A 62 7.76 -2.29 28.54
C GLN A 62 8.96 -1.80 29.33
#